data_AF-A0A2D8Z2T9-F1
#
_entry.id   AF-A0A2D8Z2T9-F1
#
_cell.length_a   1.000
_cell.length_b   1.000
_cell.length_c   1.000
_cell.angle_alpha   90.00
_cell.angle_beta   90.00
_cell.angle_gamma   90.00
#
_symmetry.space_group_name_H-M   'P 1'
#
loop_
_entity.id
_entity.type
_entity.pdbx_description
1 polymer ?
#
loop_
_entity_poly.entity_id
_entity_poly.type
_entity_poly.pdbx_seq_one_letter_code
_entity_poly.pdbx_strand_id
1 'polypeptide(L)'
;MDEMKITFLGTGTSVGVPSVGCHCEVCESTDPKDKRLRSSIFIKTKEQSLLIDCGPDLRQQCLREGIESVDAVLITHPHADHIMGLDDLRRFTPKAEDTLPIYARPSCIQALSQCFFYIFNGENRYPGYFKPDAIPIEGPFNLSELKVIPIPVEHGKVECIG
;
A
#
# COMPACT_ATOMS: atom_id res chain seq x y z
N MET A 1 -27.92 3.84 -0.01
CA MET A 1 -26.61 4.53 0.09
C MET A 1 -25.58 3.51 -0.29
N ASP A 2 -24.84 3.75 -1.37
CA ASP A 2 -23.72 2.88 -1.72
C ASP A 2 -22.60 3.16 -0.70
N GLU A 3 -22.44 2.26 0.26
CA GLU A 3 -21.63 2.49 1.46
C GLU A 3 -20.13 2.33 1.15
N MET A 4 -19.34 3.33 1.54
CA MET A 4 -17.88 3.21 1.55
C MET A 4 -17.49 2.27 2.69
N LYS A 5 -16.72 1.22 2.37
CA LYS A 5 -16.15 0.31 3.35
C LYS A 5 -14.65 0.57 3.49
N ILE A 6 -14.19 0.72 4.73
CA ILE A 6 -12.77 0.81 5.08
C ILE A 6 -12.38 -0.45 5.85
N THR A 7 -11.37 -1.17 5.37
CA THR A 7 -10.82 -2.36 6.01
C THR A 7 -9.39 -2.05 6.48
N PHE A 8 -9.12 -2.27 7.76
CA PHE A 8 -7.77 -2.18 8.32
C PHE A 8 -7.01 -3.49 8.03
N LEU A 9 -6.08 -3.44 7.08
CA LEU A 9 -5.28 -4.60 6.68
C LEU A 9 -4.20 -4.91 7.74
N GLY A 10 -3.62 -3.87 8.32
CA GLY A 10 -2.75 -3.97 9.48
C GLY A 10 -2.80 -2.71 10.33
N THR A 11 -2.45 -2.87 11.60
CA THR A 11 -2.49 -1.82 12.64
C THR A 11 -1.23 -1.86 13.51
N GLY A 12 -0.20 -2.56 13.04
CA GLY A 12 1.08 -2.72 13.71
C GLY A 12 2.06 -1.60 13.35
N THR A 13 3.12 -1.52 14.15
CA THR A 13 4.30 -0.73 13.84
C THR A 13 5.11 -1.38 12.69
N SER A 14 6.24 -0.79 12.33
CA SER A 14 7.11 -1.22 11.23
C SER A 14 7.60 -2.67 11.34
N VAL A 15 7.78 -3.14 12.59
CA VAL A 15 8.21 -4.51 12.92
C VAL A 15 7.05 -5.48 13.18
N GLY A 16 5.80 -5.01 13.08
CA GLY A 16 4.61 -5.78 13.46
C GLY A 16 4.53 -6.11 14.96
N VAL A 17 3.54 -6.91 15.33
CA VAL A 17 3.42 -7.52 16.66
C VAL A 17 2.99 -8.98 16.48
N PRO A 18 3.72 -9.97 16.99
CA PRO A 18 4.94 -9.86 17.80
C PRO A 18 6.14 -9.34 17.01
N SER A 19 7.05 -8.65 17.72
CA SER A 19 8.36 -8.28 17.15
C SER A 19 9.32 -9.47 17.22
N VAL A 20 10.16 -9.63 16.20
CA VAL A 20 11.11 -10.75 16.09
C VAL A 20 12.03 -10.77 17.31
N GLY A 21 12.01 -11.88 18.05
CA GLY A 21 12.85 -12.08 19.25
C GLY A 21 12.35 -11.38 20.53
N CYS A 22 11.15 -10.79 20.53
CA CYS A 22 10.58 -10.14 21.71
C CYS A 22 9.67 -11.11 22.50
N HIS A 23 9.89 -11.16 23.82
CA HIS A 23 9.15 -12.00 24.78
C HIS A 23 8.39 -11.16 25.83
N CYS A 24 8.00 -9.93 25.48
CA CYS A 24 7.18 -9.14 26.38
C CYS A 24 5.73 -9.65 26.41
N GLU A 25 4.97 -9.24 27.42
CA GLU A 25 3.56 -9.62 27.64
C GLU A 25 2.70 -9.46 26.37
N VAL A 26 2.86 -8.36 25.62
CA VAL A 26 2.08 -8.11 24.40
C VAL A 26 2.48 -9.04 23.25
N CYS A 27 3.78 -9.34 23.10
CA CYS A 27 4.24 -10.24 22.03
C CYS A 27 3.82 -11.69 22.30
N GLU A 28 3.80 -12.10 23.57
CA GLU A 28 3.38 -13.44 24.02
C GLU A 28 1.87 -13.57 24.25
N SER A 29 1.12 -12.46 24.19
CA SER A 29 -0.34 -12.43 24.31
C SER A 29 -1.02 -13.44 23.39
N THR A 30 -2.01 -14.15 23.93
CA THR A 30 -2.87 -15.07 23.18
C THR A 30 -4.09 -14.36 22.58
N ASP A 31 -4.31 -13.07 22.87
CA ASP A 31 -5.38 -12.30 22.23
C ASP A 31 -5.05 -12.12 20.74
N PRO A 32 -5.91 -12.56 19.81
CA PRO A 32 -5.68 -12.38 18.38
C PRO A 32 -5.56 -10.90 17.97
N LYS A 33 -6.12 -9.95 18.72
CA LYS A 33 -6.00 -8.50 18.43
C LYS A 33 -4.62 -7.92 18.68
N ASP A 34 -3.78 -8.62 19.44
CA ASP A 34 -2.38 -8.24 19.64
C ASP A 34 -1.48 -8.76 18.51
N LYS A 35 -1.99 -9.58 17.59
CA LYS A 35 -1.26 -10.00 16.39
C LYS A 35 -1.50 -8.99 15.27
N ARG A 36 -0.51 -8.14 14.99
CA ARG A 36 -0.66 -6.98 14.12
C ARG A 36 0.36 -7.01 12.98
N LEU A 37 -0.17 -7.01 11.76
CA LEU A 37 0.59 -6.78 10.52
C LEU A 37 0.93 -5.29 10.36
N ARG A 38 1.92 -4.96 9.51
CA ARG A 38 2.28 -3.56 9.22
C ARG A 38 1.07 -2.77 8.72
N SER A 39 1.05 -1.48 9.06
CA SER A 39 -0.04 -0.57 8.76
C SER A 39 -0.37 -0.52 7.26
N SER A 40 -1.64 -0.73 6.93
CA SER A 40 -2.20 -0.55 5.59
C SER A 40 -3.73 -0.56 5.72
N ILE A 41 -4.41 0.18 4.83
CA ILE A 41 -5.88 0.16 4.75
C ILE A 41 -6.34 -0.07 3.31
N PHE A 42 -7.50 -0.70 3.17
CA PHE A 42 -8.18 -0.90 1.89
C PHE A 42 -9.54 -0.23 1.94
N ILE A 43 -9.78 0.69 1.01
CA ILE A 43 -11.03 1.41 0.87
C ILE A 43 -11.75 0.85 -0.35
N LYS A 44 -13.01 0.43 -0.20
CA LYS A 44 -13.87 -0.02 -1.29
C LYS A 44 -15.12 0.85 -1.34
N THR A 45 -15.38 1.43 -2.50
CA THR A 45 -16.68 1.99 -2.85
C THR A 45 -17.37 1.07 -3.86
N LYS A 46 -18.56 1.44 -4.32
CA LYS A 46 -19.25 0.72 -5.39
C LYS A 46 -18.47 0.71 -6.72
N GLU A 47 -17.75 1.79 -7.01
CA GLU A 47 -17.10 1.99 -8.31
C GLU A 47 -15.64 1.57 -8.30
N GLN A 48 -14.97 1.63 -7.15
CA GLN A 48 -13.52 1.49 -7.10
C GLN A 48 -12.99 1.04 -5.75
N SER A 49 -11.70 0.73 -5.76
CA SER A 49 -10.91 0.33 -4.62
C SER A 49 -9.58 1.07 -4.57
N LEU A 50 -9.23 1.54 -3.38
CA LEU A 50 -7.97 2.22 -3.10
C LEU A 50 -7.24 1.45 -1.99
N LEU A 51 -6.04 0.97 -2.30
CA LEU A 51 -5.11 0.45 -1.31
C LEU A 51 -4.25 1.61 -0.81
N ILE A 52 -4.12 1.78 0.51
CA ILE A 52 -3.16 2.72 1.10
C ILE A 52 -2.01 1.91 1.70
N ASP A 53 -0.83 2.15 1.15
CA ASP A 53 0.43 1.43 1.40
C ASP A 53 0.40 -0.06 1.03
N CYS A 54 1.53 -0.54 0.54
CA CYS A 54 1.77 -1.92 0.12
C CYS A 54 2.98 -2.47 0.86
N GLY A 55 2.83 -2.60 2.18
CA GLY A 55 3.84 -3.17 3.04
C GLY A 55 4.14 -4.64 2.71
N PRO A 56 5.20 -5.21 3.30
CA PRO A 56 5.62 -6.60 3.09
C PRO A 56 4.60 -7.66 3.53
N ASP A 57 3.54 -7.26 4.25
CA ASP A 57 2.43 -8.13 4.61
C ASP A 57 1.30 -8.14 3.55
N LEU A 58 1.43 -7.39 2.44
CA LEU A 58 0.36 -7.18 1.47
C LEU A 58 -0.26 -8.49 0.98
N ARG A 59 0.55 -9.47 0.55
CA ARG A 59 0.03 -10.75 0.07
C ARG A 59 -0.87 -11.43 1.10
N GLN A 60 -0.44 -11.52 2.36
CA GLN A 60 -1.24 -12.17 3.40
C GLN A 60 -2.48 -11.34 3.78
N GLN A 61 -2.37 -10.01 3.75
CA GLN A 61 -3.49 -9.10 3.98
C GLN A 61 -4.58 -9.29 2.92
N CYS A 62 -4.20 -9.32 1.64
CA CYS A 62 -5.13 -9.56 0.54
C CYS A 62 -5.78 -10.94 0.62
N LEU A 63 -5.01 -11.99 0.94
CA LEU A 63 -5.56 -13.34 1.10
C LEU A 63 -6.54 -13.44 2.28
N ARG A 64 -6.22 -12.80 3.42
CA ARG A 64 -7.08 -12.80 4.62
C ARG A 64 -8.42 -12.13 4.35
N GLU A 65 -8.42 -11.02 3.61
CA GLU A 65 -9.62 -10.22 3.32
C GLU A 65 -10.32 -10.57 2.00
N GLY A 66 -9.78 -11.52 1.22
CA GLY A 66 -10.33 -11.88 -0.09
C GLY A 66 -10.27 -10.74 -1.11
N ILE A 67 -9.18 -9.95 -1.12
CA ILE A 67 -9.00 -8.85 -2.08
C ILE A 67 -8.55 -9.43 -3.43
N GLU A 68 -9.43 -9.36 -4.41
CA GLU A 68 -9.20 -9.89 -5.77
C GLU A 68 -8.82 -8.81 -6.79
N SER A 69 -9.09 -7.53 -6.48
CA SER A 69 -8.85 -6.39 -7.36
C SER A 69 -8.46 -5.15 -6.55
N VAL A 70 -7.58 -4.33 -7.12
CA VAL A 70 -7.20 -3.00 -6.62
C VAL A 70 -7.22 -2.05 -7.83
N ASP A 71 -7.94 -0.94 -7.72
CA ASP A 71 -8.05 0.03 -8.83
C ASP A 71 -6.96 1.11 -8.77
N ALA A 72 -6.47 1.42 -7.56
CA ALA A 72 -5.34 2.30 -7.35
C ALA A 72 -4.64 2.03 -6.01
N VAL A 73 -3.40 2.49 -5.91
CA VAL A 73 -2.63 2.52 -4.66
C VAL A 73 -2.22 3.95 -4.34
N LEU A 74 -2.33 4.34 -3.08
CA LEU A 74 -1.74 5.55 -2.52
C LEU A 74 -0.59 5.15 -1.59
N ILE A 75 0.61 5.66 -1.82
CA ILE A 75 1.75 5.46 -0.92
C ILE A 75 1.94 6.70 -0.07
N THR A 76 1.91 6.52 1.25
CA THR A 76 2.02 7.61 2.23
C THR A 76 3.44 8.16 2.29
N HIS A 77 4.45 7.28 2.35
CA HIS A 77 5.86 7.61 2.38
C HIS A 77 6.75 6.37 2.08
N PRO A 78 8.03 6.55 1.69
CA PRO A 78 8.86 5.45 1.18
C PRO A 78 9.60 4.67 2.27
N HIS A 79 8.96 4.36 3.40
CA HIS A 79 9.55 3.44 4.38
C HIS A 79 9.21 1.98 4.08
N ALA A 80 10.11 1.08 4.48
CA ALA A 80 10.08 -0.33 4.12
C ALA A 80 8.77 -1.04 4.51
N ASP A 81 8.23 -0.72 5.68
CA ASP A 81 6.96 -1.23 6.18
C ASP A 81 5.74 -0.81 5.36
N HIS A 82 5.88 0.20 4.50
CA HIS A 82 4.82 0.72 3.63
C HIS A 82 5.00 0.34 2.15
N ILE A 83 6.21 -0.08 1.73
CA ILE A 83 6.52 -0.28 0.30
C ILE A 83 7.06 -1.66 -0.07
N MET A 84 7.54 -2.48 0.88
CA MET A 84 8.26 -3.72 0.54
C MET A 84 7.39 -4.86 0.01
N GLY A 85 6.07 -4.68 -0.07
CA GLY A 85 5.15 -5.58 -0.78
C GLY A 85 4.79 -5.11 -2.18
N LEU A 86 5.41 -4.04 -2.71
CA LEU A 86 5.06 -3.45 -4.02
C LEU A 86 5.03 -4.49 -5.14
N ASP A 87 5.93 -5.47 -5.10
CA ASP A 87 6.02 -6.51 -6.12
C ASP A 87 4.79 -7.44 -6.18
N ASP A 88 4.09 -7.66 -5.05
CA ASP A 88 2.89 -8.50 -5.00
C ASP A 88 1.73 -7.89 -5.81
N LEU A 89 1.77 -6.57 -6.09
CA LEU A 89 0.77 -5.88 -6.91
C LEU A 89 0.72 -6.39 -8.36
N ARG A 90 1.75 -7.09 -8.83
CA ARG A 90 1.75 -7.78 -10.15
C ARG A 90 0.52 -8.66 -10.36
N ARG A 91 -0.07 -9.18 -9.27
CA ARG A 91 -1.26 -10.05 -9.34
C ARG A 91 -2.50 -9.29 -9.81
N PHE A 92 -2.56 -7.98 -9.61
CA PHE A 92 -3.64 -7.11 -10.07
C PHE A 92 -3.42 -6.61 -11.51
N THR A 93 -2.24 -6.81 -12.09
CA THR A 93 -1.90 -6.47 -13.49
C THR A 93 -1.40 -7.70 -14.28
N PRO A 94 -2.22 -8.76 -14.41
CA PRO A 94 -1.76 -10.03 -15.00
C PRO A 94 -1.39 -9.92 -16.48
N LYS A 95 -2.05 -9.06 -17.26
CA LYS A 95 -1.79 -8.90 -18.70
C LYS A 95 -0.60 -7.95 -18.95
N ALA A 96 -0.17 -7.85 -20.20
CA ALA A 96 0.99 -7.03 -20.57
C ALA A 96 0.64 -5.54 -20.61
N GLU A 97 -0.58 -5.24 -21.04
CA GLU A 97 -1.17 -3.91 -21.19
C GLU A 97 -1.73 -3.33 -19.89
N ASP A 98 -1.96 -4.18 -18.88
CA ASP A 98 -2.49 -3.74 -17.58
C ASP A 98 -1.48 -2.82 -16.88
N THR A 99 -1.98 -1.73 -16.30
CA THR A 99 -1.23 -0.82 -15.45
C THR A 99 -2.02 -0.55 -14.18
N LEU A 100 -1.32 -0.27 -13.08
CA LEU A 100 -1.95 0.11 -11.81
C LEU A 100 -1.51 1.52 -11.42
N PRO A 101 -2.44 2.48 -11.28
CA PRO A 101 -2.15 3.80 -10.74
C PRO A 101 -1.52 3.73 -9.34
N ILE A 102 -0.33 4.32 -9.21
CA ILE A 102 0.38 4.52 -7.94
C ILE A 102 0.48 6.02 -7.68
N TYR A 103 -0.36 6.52 -6.78
CA TYR A 103 -0.35 7.89 -6.32
C TYR A 103 0.66 8.04 -5.18
N ALA A 104 1.57 9.00 -5.29
CA ALA A 104 2.49 9.35 -4.21
C ALA A 104 3.10 10.74 -4.43
N ARG A 105 3.72 11.31 -3.40
CA ARG A 105 4.55 12.52 -3.55
C ARG A 105 5.70 12.27 -4.55
N PRO A 106 6.15 13.29 -5.31
CA PRO A 106 7.28 13.13 -6.24
C PRO A 106 8.54 12.53 -5.59
N SER A 107 8.86 12.97 -4.37
CA SER A 107 9.97 12.46 -3.54
C SER A 107 9.83 10.96 -3.23
N CYS A 108 8.61 10.52 -2.94
CA CYS A 108 8.29 9.12 -2.69
C CYS A 108 8.42 8.28 -3.98
N ILE A 109 7.92 8.75 -5.13
CA ILE A 109 8.08 8.07 -6.42
C ILE A 109 9.57 7.89 -6.78
N GLN A 110 10.38 8.92 -6.51
CA GLN A 110 11.83 8.84 -6.72
C GLN A 110 12.45 7.74 -5.85
N ALA A 111 12.10 7.66 -4.57
CA ALA A 111 12.58 6.63 -3.67
C ALA A 111 12.12 5.22 -4.11
N LEU A 112 10.85 5.06 -4.49
CA LEU A 112 10.32 3.80 -5.05
C LEU A 112 11.11 3.36 -6.28
N SER A 113 11.44 4.29 -7.18
CA SER A 113 12.21 4.00 -8.39
C SER A 113 13.65 3.54 -8.09
N GLN A 114 14.23 4.02 -6.99
CA GLN A 114 15.55 3.56 -6.53
C GLN A 114 15.48 2.18 -5.88
N CYS A 115 14.50 1.95 -5.00
CA CYS A 115 14.32 0.68 -4.29
C CYS A 115 13.90 -0.46 -5.23
N PHE A 116 13.04 -0.15 -6.20
CA PHE A 116 12.45 -1.13 -7.11
C PHE A 116 12.79 -0.81 -8.56
N PHE A 117 14.08 -0.61 -8.86
CA PHE A 117 14.57 -0.26 -10.19
C PHE A 117 13.93 -1.10 -11.31
N TYR A 118 13.84 -2.42 -11.12
CA TYR A 118 13.26 -3.32 -12.13
C TYR A 118 11.76 -3.09 -12.40
N ILE A 119 11.02 -2.52 -11.44
CA ILE A 119 9.60 -2.17 -11.59
C ILE A 119 9.47 -0.86 -12.36
N PHE A 120 10.33 0.11 -12.07
CA PHE A 120 10.23 1.48 -12.59
C PHE A 120 11.13 1.77 -13.81
N ASN A 121 11.95 0.83 -14.28
CA ASN A 121 12.80 1.03 -15.45
C ASN A 121 12.04 1.12 -16.79
N GLY A 122 10.75 0.76 -16.81
CA GLY A 122 9.90 0.81 -18.01
C GLY A 122 10.14 -0.31 -19.03
N GLU A 123 11.13 -1.17 -18.81
CA GLU A 123 11.52 -2.24 -19.74
C GLU A 123 10.74 -3.53 -19.51
N ASN A 124 10.25 -3.75 -18.28
CA ASN A 124 9.64 -5.01 -17.86
C ASN A 124 8.12 -5.10 -18.12
N ARG A 125 7.69 -4.86 -19.37
CA ARG A 125 6.26 -4.83 -19.77
C ARG A 125 5.78 -6.16 -20.39
N TYR A 126 5.81 -7.24 -19.62
CA TYR A 126 5.34 -8.57 -20.04
C TYR A 126 4.40 -9.20 -19.00
N PRO A 127 3.57 -10.21 -19.37
CA PRO A 127 2.58 -10.80 -18.45
C PRO A 127 3.20 -11.26 -17.13
N GLY A 128 2.50 -11.02 -16.01
CA GLY A 128 2.95 -11.41 -14.67
C GLY A 128 4.00 -10.51 -14.00
N TYR A 129 4.47 -9.45 -14.66
CA TYR A 129 5.26 -8.40 -14.02
C TYR A 129 4.37 -7.27 -13.51
N PHE A 130 4.84 -6.52 -12.51
CA PHE A 130 4.15 -5.32 -12.06
C PHE A 130 4.47 -4.15 -13.00
N LYS A 131 3.44 -3.38 -13.39
CA LYS A 131 3.58 -2.19 -14.25
C LYS A 131 2.89 -1.02 -13.55
N PRO A 132 3.62 -0.22 -12.76
CA PRO A 132 3.02 0.95 -12.14
C PRO A 132 2.75 2.02 -13.20
N ASP A 133 1.62 2.70 -13.06
CA ASP A 133 1.41 4.03 -13.61
C ASP A 133 1.65 5.04 -12.48
N ALA A 134 2.86 5.60 -12.43
CA ALA A 134 3.27 6.47 -11.32
C ALA A 134 2.69 7.88 -11.49
N ILE A 135 1.78 8.26 -10.61
CA ILE A 135 1.06 9.53 -10.67
C ILE A 135 1.52 10.42 -9.51
N PRO A 136 2.37 11.44 -9.76
CA PRO A 136 2.78 12.38 -8.73
C PRO A 136 1.57 13.20 -8.26
N ILE A 137 1.41 13.32 -6.94
CA ILE A 137 0.38 14.16 -6.32
C ILE A 137 1.01 15.21 -5.41
N GLU A 138 0.44 16.42 -5.44
CA GLU A 138 0.81 17.51 -4.51
C GLU A 138 -0.36 18.01 -3.67
N GLY A 139 -1.59 17.57 -4.00
CA GLY A 139 -2.82 18.02 -3.38
C GLY A 139 -3.99 17.06 -3.65
N PRO A 140 -5.24 17.52 -3.47
CA PRO A 140 -6.42 16.69 -3.65
C PRO A 140 -6.51 16.11 -5.06
N PHE A 141 -6.99 14.87 -5.15
CA PHE A 141 -7.27 14.20 -6.41
C PHE A 141 -8.55 13.38 -6.29
N ASN A 142 -9.11 12.97 -7.43
CA ASN A 142 -10.26 12.10 -7.48
C ASN A 142 -9.84 10.76 -8.07
N LEU A 143 -10.24 9.67 -7.41
CA LEU A 143 -10.40 8.37 -8.04
C LEU A 143 -11.90 8.26 -8.32
N SER A 144 -12.36 8.25 -9.57
CA SER A 144 -13.81 8.36 -9.91
C SER A 144 -14.54 9.39 -9.02
N GLU A 145 -15.55 8.96 -8.26
CA GLU A 145 -16.33 9.80 -7.32
C GLU A 145 -15.72 9.89 -5.90
N LEU A 146 -14.62 9.19 -5.63
CA LEU A 146 -13.89 9.25 -4.36
C LEU A 146 -12.90 10.41 -4.40
N LYS A 147 -13.23 11.47 -3.66
CA LYS A 147 -12.31 12.57 -3.39
C LYS A 147 -11.31 12.18 -2.31
N VAL A 148 -10.02 12.20 -2.65
CA VAL A 148 -8.90 11.97 -1.73
C VAL A 148 -8.20 13.30 -1.48
N ILE A 149 -7.98 13.64 -0.20
CA ILE A 149 -7.33 14.88 0.22
C ILE A 149 -6.11 14.48 1.05
N PRO A 150 -4.91 14.39 0.44
CA PRO A 150 -3.68 14.12 1.18
C PRO A 150 -3.36 15.26 2.14
N ILE A 151 -3.13 14.95 3.41
CA ILE A 151 -2.73 15.94 4.42
C ILE A 151 -1.25 15.74 4.71
N PRO A 152 -0.36 16.74 4.48
CA PRO A 152 1.03 16.64 4.91
C PRO A 152 1.13 16.46 6.42
N VAL A 153 1.96 15.53 6.86
CA VAL A 153 2.21 15.28 8.29
C VAL A 153 3.71 15.29 8.58
N GLU A 154 4.07 15.69 9.81
CA GLU A 154 5.46 15.64 10.27
C GLU A 154 5.87 14.19 10.59
N HIS A 155 6.88 13.69 9.89
CA HIS A 155 7.44 12.34 10.10
C HIS A 155 8.96 12.37 10.11
N GLY A 156 9.51 13.03 11.13
CA GLY A 156 10.95 13.25 11.26
C GLY A 156 11.49 14.07 10.08
N LYS A 157 12.35 13.47 9.27
CA LYS A 157 12.94 14.10 8.07
C LYS A 157 12.34 13.62 6.77
N VAL A 158 11.30 12.79 6.83
CA VAL A 158 10.68 12.16 5.66
C VAL A 158 9.36 12.87 5.37
N GLU A 159 9.17 13.24 4.11
CA GLU A 159 7.89 13.76 3.65
C GLU A 159 6.84 12.65 3.70
N CYS A 160 5.72 12.92 4.37
CA CYS A 160 4.67 11.94 4.61
C CYS A 160 3.30 12.60 4.44
N ILE A 161 2.34 11.84 3.94
CA ILE A 161 0.93 12.22 3.86
C ILE A 161 0.06 11.24 4.65
N GLY A 162 -0.99 11.76 5.27
CA GLY A 162 -2.05 11.01 5.95
C GLY A 162 -3.44 11.45 5.51
#